data_AF-A0AAV6UCP8-F1
#
_entry.id   AF-A0AAV6UCP8-F1
#
_cell.length_a   1.000
_cell.length_b   1.000
_cell.length_c   1.000
_cell.angle_alpha   90.00
_cell.angle_beta   90.00
_cell.angle_gamma   90.00
#
_symmetry.space_group_name_H-M   'P 1'
#
loop_
_entity.id
_entity.type
_entity.pdbx_description
1 polymer ?
#
loop_
_entity_poly.entity_id
_entity_poly.type
_entity_poly.pdbx_seq_one_letter_code
_entity_poly.pdbx_strand_id
1 'polypeptide(L)'
;MATSDSDSSDIDDLNWSYSKRKINSILLSSSKNDSVPEKNELSSEVHEKFEELKKKSEAIKLQSSRCMRRIEMRRSKKLIKTALKDPEIRQLVTNSKSQPGSEKSSELKEKEEWKEIKPFLNINSRFQAVSHGALGPKTEMQSIIEDAIEEGDIEKAELLSDTLANKEFAGQICKAFAAKRCHEELEKEKALNKEKQKKKVRWTFEAKEKWEMKGNM
;
A
#
# COMPACT_ATOMS: atom_id res chain seq x y z
N MET A 1 19.37 -15.23 -49.73
CA MET A 1 19.28 -13.77 -50.01
C MET A 1 19.24 -13.07 -48.67
N ALA A 2 20.30 -12.32 -48.40
CA ALA A 2 20.48 -11.52 -47.20
C ALA A 2 19.64 -10.23 -47.33
N THR A 3 18.99 -9.83 -46.25
CA THR A 3 18.59 -8.44 -46.03
C THR A 3 19.03 -8.06 -44.63
N SER A 4 20.17 -7.40 -44.59
CA SER A 4 20.67 -6.59 -43.49
C SER A 4 19.73 -5.40 -43.34
N ASP A 5 19.17 -5.19 -42.15
CA ASP A 5 18.62 -3.90 -41.75
C ASP A 5 19.16 -3.57 -40.37
N SER A 6 20.27 -2.84 -40.39
CA SER A 6 20.66 -1.93 -39.33
C SER A 6 19.72 -0.73 -39.42
N ASP A 7 18.92 -0.46 -38.38
CA ASP A 7 18.75 0.93 -37.96
C ASP A 7 18.11 1.10 -36.59
N SER A 8 18.58 2.14 -35.89
CA SER A 8 17.95 2.80 -34.75
C SER A 8 18.08 2.15 -33.36
N SER A 9 19.32 2.04 -32.89
CA SER A 9 19.63 2.25 -31.48
C SER A 9 19.84 3.75 -31.24
N ASP A 10 18.76 4.49 -31.04
CA ASP A 10 18.81 5.84 -30.48
C ASP A 10 17.45 6.12 -29.84
N ILE A 11 17.39 6.08 -28.52
CA ILE A 11 16.44 6.70 -27.58
C ILE A 11 16.62 5.94 -26.26
N ASP A 12 17.82 6.06 -25.70
CA ASP A 12 17.99 6.00 -24.25
C ASP A 12 18.51 7.38 -23.82
N ASP A 13 18.09 7.78 -22.62
CA ASP A 13 18.55 8.94 -21.87
C ASP A 13 17.89 10.31 -22.14
N LEU A 14 16.56 10.35 -22.07
CA LEU A 14 15.87 11.49 -21.45
C LEU A 14 15.59 11.19 -19.96
N ASN A 15 16.68 10.95 -19.22
CA ASN A 15 16.71 10.96 -17.77
C ASN A 15 16.57 12.42 -17.31
N TRP A 16 15.33 12.89 -17.10
CA TRP A 16 15.08 14.20 -16.49
C TRP A 16 15.46 14.12 -15.02
N SER A 17 16.76 14.21 -14.72
CA SER A 17 17.25 14.38 -13.36
C SER A 17 16.65 15.66 -12.79
N TYR A 18 15.76 15.50 -11.82
CA TYR A 18 15.17 16.59 -11.05
C TYR A 18 16.26 17.22 -10.17
N SER A 19 17.07 18.10 -10.76
CA SER A 19 18.09 18.83 -10.02
C SER A 19 17.39 19.80 -9.07
N LYS A 20 17.39 19.47 -7.78
CA LYS A 20 16.90 20.34 -6.70
C LYS A 20 17.74 21.62 -6.69
N ARG A 21 17.23 22.69 -7.29
CA ARG A 21 17.82 24.02 -7.13
C ARG A 21 17.65 24.45 -5.67
N LYS A 22 18.78 24.55 -4.97
CA LYS A 22 18.91 25.20 -3.65
C LYS A 22 18.48 26.66 -3.82
N ILE A 23 17.41 27.04 -3.12
CA ILE A 23 16.97 28.44 -3.05
C ILE A 23 17.89 29.14 -2.06
N ASN A 24 18.77 30.00 -2.56
CA ASN A 24 19.52 30.91 -1.70
C ASN A 24 18.55 32.00 -1.20
N SER A 25 18.33 32.03 0.11
CA SER A 25 17.57 33.07 0.80
C SER A 25 18.34 34.39 0.71
N ILE A 26 17.89 35.29 -0.16
CA ILE A 26 18.41 36.66 -0.23
C ILE A 26 17.79 37.46 0.92
N LEU A 27 18.66 37.94 1.81
CA LEU A 27 18.35 38.82 2.93
C LEU A 27 17.72 40.12 2.42
N LEU A 28 16.54 40.42 2.96
CA LEU A 28 15.76 41.62 2.72
C LEU A 28 16.36 42.78 3.54
N SER A 29 17.14 43.65 2.91
CA SER A 29 17.57 44.92 3.48
C SER A 29 16.49 45.98 3.24
N SER A 30 15.86 46.42 4.33
CA SER A 30 14.98 47.59 4.33
C SER A 30 15.78 48.85 4.06
N SER A 31 15.46 49.55 2.96
CA SER A 31 15.75 50.98 2.82
C SER A 31 14.45 51.68 2.47
N LYS A 32 13.94 52.47 3.43
CA LYS A 32 12.93 53.51 3.20
C LYS A 32 13.47 54.50 2.17
N ASN A 33 12.64 54.88 1.20
CA ASN A 33 12.59 56.21 0.62
C ASN A 33 11.25 56.40 -0.12
N ASP A 34 10.72 57.61 0.03
CA ASP A 34 9.36 58.05 -0.27
C ASP A 34 9.03 58.24 -1.77
N SER A 35 7.71 58.25 -2.03
CA SER A 35 6.99 58.80 -3.19
C SER A 35 6.98 58.03 -4.53
N VAL A 36 5.92 58.30 -5.32
CA VAL A 36 5.51 57.81 -6.66
C VAL A 36 4.44 56.70 -6.69
N PRO A 37 3.24 56.94 -7.28
CA PRO A 37 2.10 56.02 -7.33
C PRO A 37 2.12 54.98 -8.48
N GLU A 38 3.28 54.73 -9.12
CA GLU A 38 3.41 53.75 -10.23
C GLU A 38 3.53 52.28 -9.79
N LYS A 39 3.67 52.01 -8.49
CA LYS A 39 4.01 50.66 -7.98
C LYS A 39 2.86 49.63 -8.10
N ASN A 40 1.62 50.08 -8.29
CA ASN A 40 0.45 49.20 -8.31
C ASN A 40 0.21 48.56 -9.69
N GLU A 41 0.52 49.25 -10.78
CA GLU A 41 0.31 48.72 -12.14
C GLU A 41 1.35 47.65 -12.49
N LEU A 42 2.62 47.89 -12.16
CA LEU A 42 3.69 46.90 -12.32
C LEU A 42 3.46 45.64 -11.47
N SER A 43 2.88 45.78 -10.27
CA SER A 43 2.53 44.65 -9.41
C SER A 43 1.36 43.84 -9.97
N SER A 44 0.39 44.50 -10.62
CA SER A 44 -0.74 43.84 -11.29
C SER A 44 -0.25 43.05 -12.50
N GLU A 45 0.58 43.65 -13.34
CA GLU A 45 1.09 43.01 -14.56
C GLU A 45 2.02 41.82 -14.25
N VAL A 46 2.84 41.92 -13.19
CA VAL A 46 3.64 40.78 -12.70
C VAL A 46 2.75 39.67 -12.15
N HIS A 47 1.66 40.01 -11.46
CA HIS A 47 0.71 39.03 -10.93
C HIS A 47 -0.09 38.33 -12.03
N GLU A 48 -0.56 39.07 -13.04
CA GLU A 48 -1.23 38.52 -14.22
C GLU A 48 -0.30 37.58 -14.98
N LYS A 49 0.96 37.99 -15.20
CA LYS A 49 1.98 37.14 -15.80
C LYS A 49 2.29 35.90 -14.98
N PHE A 50 2.25 35.99 -13.66
CA PHE A 50 2.40 34.84 -12.76
C PHE A 50 1.23 33.85 -12.90
N GLU A 51 -0.01 34.34 -12.94
CA GLU A 51 -1.20 33.51 -13.16
C GLU A 51 -1.21 32.87 -14.55
N GLU A 52 -0.76 33.59 -15.58
CA GLU A 52 -0.54 33.00 -16.90
C GLU A 52 0.51 31.88 -16.88
N LEU A 53 1.64 32.09 -16.20
CA LEU A 53 2.70 31.08 -16.08
C LEU A 53 2.21 29.86 -15.31
N LYS A 54 1.38 30.05 -14.28
CA LYS A 54 0.75 28.97 -13.53
C LYS A 54 -0.15 28.14 -14.43
N LYS A 55 -1.06 28.77 -15.19
CA LYS A 55 -1.92 28.11 -16.19
C LYS A 55 -1.10 27.36 -17.26
N LYS A 56 -0.04 27.99 -17.78
CA LYS A 56 0.89 27.35 -18.75
C LYS A 56 1.57 26.12 -18.14
N SER A 57 2.01 26.20 -16.88
CA SER A 57 2.64 25.08 -16.17
C SER A 57 1.68 23.91 -15.94
N GLU A 58 0.42 24.19 -15.61
CA GLU A 58 -0.62 23.18 -15.41
C GLU A 58 -0.98 22.50 -16.73
N ALA A 59 -1.08 23.27 -17.83
CA ALA A 59 -1.31 22.73 -19.16
C ALA A 59 -0.18 21.77 -19.60
N ILE A 60 1.08 22.10 -19.31
CA ILE A 60 2.24 21.24 -19.59
C ILE A 60 2.18 19.95 -18.76
N LYS A 61 1.84 20.04 -17.46
CA LYS A 61 1.64 18.87 -16.59
C LYS A 61 0.50 17.97 -17.08
N LEU A 62 -0.60 18.57 -17.55
CA LEU A 62 -1.73 17.83 -18.09
C LEU A 62 -1.36 17.11 -19.40
N GLN A 63 -0.62 17.78 -20.27
CA GLN A 63 -0.14 17.18 -21.51
C GLN A 63 0.84 16.02 -21.23
N SER A 64 1.76 16.19 -20.29
CA SER A 64 2.74 15.14 -19.95
C SER A 64 2.07 13.93 -19.31
N SER A 65 1.12 14.15 -18.39
CA SER A 65 0.35 13.06 -17.76
C SER A 65 -0.50 12.31 -18.79
N ARG A 66 -1.12 13.01 -19.75
CA ARG A 66 -1.84 12.41 -20.88
C ARG A 66 -0.92 11.56 -21.77
N CYS A 67 0.31 12.03 -22.02
CA CYS A 67 1.31 11.29 -22.79
C CYS A 67 1.74 10.02 -22.04
N MET A 68 2.09 10.15 -20.76
CA MET A 68 2.49 9.03 -19.89
C MET A 68 1.40 7.96 -19.82
N ARG A 69 0.15 8.36 -19.62
CA ARG A 69 -1.01 7.43 -19.60
C ARG A 69 -1.12 6.64 -20.91
N ARG A 70 -0.88 7.27 -22.07
CA ARG A 70 -0.89 6.55 -23.36
C ARG A 70 0.27 5.55 -23.47
N ILE A 71 1.45 5.90 -22.99
CA ILE A 71 2.62 5.02 -22.99
C ILE A 71 2.37 3.81 -22.07
N GLU A 72 1.87 4.05 -20.87
CA GLU A 72 1.52 3.02 -19.89
C GLU A 72 0.47 2.06 -20.44
N MET A 73 -0.57 2.58 -21.10
CA MET A 73 -1.58 1.76 -21.79
C MET A 73 -0.99 0.90 -22.91
N ARG A 74 0.04 1.38 -23.62
CA ARG A 74 0.74 0.56 -24.62
C ARG A 74 1.60 -0.51 -23.95
N ARG A 75 2.29 -0.19 -22.85
CA ARG A 75 3.09 -1.14 -22.07
C ARG A 75 2.22 -2.24 -21.49
N SER A 76 1.10 -1.91 -20.85
CA SER A 76 0.17 -2.89 -20.28
C SER A 76 -0.42 -3.81 -21.36
N LYS A 77 -0.82 -3.27 -22.52
CA LYS A 77 -1.29 -4.09 -23.65
C LYS A 77 -0.22 -5.06 -24.17
N LYS A 78 1.06 -4.64 -24.21
CA LYS A 78 2.16 -5.54 -24.58
C LYS A 78 2.33 -6.65 -23.55
N LEU A 79 2.35 -6.32 -22.26
CA LEU A 79 2.46 -7.29 -21.17
C LEU A 79 1.31 -8.32 -21.16
N ILE A 80 0.09 -7.87 -21.41
CA ILE A 80 -1.07 -8.77 -21.52
C ILE A 80 -0.91 -9.70 -22.74
N LYS A 81 -0.48 -9.17 -23.88
CA LYS A 81 -0.23 -9.99 -25.08
C LYS A 81 0.89 -11.01 -24.86
N THR A 82 1.94 -10.67 -24.13
CA THR A 82 3.03 -11.60 -23.80
C THR A 82 2.54 -12.66 -22.82
N ALA A 83 1.81 -12.30 -21.76
CA ALA A 83 1.28 -13.24 -20.80
C ALA A 83 0.28 -14.23 -21.42
N LEU A 84 -0.55 -13.78 -22.37
CA LEU A 84 -1.49 -14.65 -23.09
C LEU A 84 -0.83 -15.57 -24.13
N LYS A 85 0.49 -15.43 -24.37
CA LYS A 85 1.26 -16.35 -25.21
C LYS A 85 1.43 -17.71 -24.51
N ASP A 86 1.48 -17.70 -23.17
CA ASP A 86 1.63 -18.90 -22.36
C ASP A 86 0.32 -19.71 -22.34
N PRO A 87 0.36 -21.01 -22.68
CA PRO A 87 -0.85 -21.82 -22.84
C PRO A 87 -1.59 -22.03 -21.52
N GLU A 88 -0.88 -22.12 -20.39
CA GLU A 88 -1.47 -22.27 -19.06
C GLU A 88 -2.27 -21.03 -18.65
N ILE A 89 -1.69 -19.83 -18.82
CA ILE A 89 -2.35 -18.55 -18.52
C ILE A 89 -3.58 -18.38 -19.41
N ARG A 90 -3.47 -18.74 -20.69
CA ARG A 90 -4.58 -18.69 -21.64
C ARG A 90 -5.74 -19.60 -21.21
N GLN A 91 -5.45 -20.84 -20.78
CA GLN A 91 -6.45 -21.79 -20.31
C GLN A 91 -7.14 -21.30 -19.02
N LEU A 92 -6.39 -20.74 -18.07
CA LEU A 92 -6.96 -20.15 -16.86
C LEU A 92 -7.93 -19.00 -17.19
N VAL A 93 -7.55 -18.09 -18.08
CA VAL A 93 -8.40 -16.97 -18.50
C VAL A 93 -9.65 -17.46 -19.25
N THR A 94 -9.55 -18.48 -20.10
CA THR A 94 -10.72 -19.03 -20.80
C THR A 94 -11.67 -19.76 -19.87
N ASN A 95 -11.14 -20.53 -18.91
CA ASN A 95 -11.95 -21.28 -17.96
C ASN A 95 -12.68 -20.35 -16.98
N SER A 96 -12.06 -19.23 -16.60
CA SER A 96 -12.70 -18.19 -15.79
C SER A 96 -13.88 -17.49 -16.50
N LYS A 97 -13.90 -17.47 -17.84
CA LYS A 97 -14.96 -16.83 -18.63
C LYS A 97 -16.12 -17.76 -18.99
N SER A 98 -15.94 -19.08 -18.93
CA SER A 98 -16.91 -20.07 -19.44
C SER A 98 -17.76 -20.76 -18.36
N GLN A 99 -17.58 -20.42 -17.08
CA GLN A 99 -18.29 -21.05 -15.97
C GLN A 99 -19.28 -20.09 -15.29
N PRO A 100 -20.56 -20.05 -15.71
CA PRO A 100 -21.64 -19.46 -14.91
C PRO A 100 -22.17 -20.41 -13.81
N GLY A 101 -21.56 -21.58 -13.60
CA GLY A 101 -22.01 -22.62 -12.65
C GLY A 101 -21.10 -22.86 -11.43
N SER A 102 -20.01 -22.10 -11.30
CA SER A 102 -18.99 -22.30 -10.26
C SER A 102 -19.27 -21.55 -8.94
N GLU A 103 -20.40 -20.86 -8.82
CA GLU A 103 -20.71 -20.04 -7.63
C GLU A 103 -20.98 -20.90 -6.39
N LYS A 104 -21.59 -22.08 -6.54
CA LYS A 104 -21.91 -22.96 -5.40
C LYS A 104 -20.66 -23.57 -4.75
N SER A 105 -19.62 -23.87 -5.53
CA SER A 105 -18.38 -24.44 -4.99
C SER A 105 -17.46 -23.36 -4.41
N SER A 106 -17.49 -22.14 -4.95
CA SER A 106 -16.79 -20.99 -4.36
C SER A 106 -17.44 -20.55 -3.06
N GLU A 107 -18.77 -20.50 -2.97
CA GLU A 107 -19.48 -20.14 -1.74
C GLU A 107 -19.19 -21.08 -0.57
N LEU A 108 -19.03 -22.39 -0.82
CA LEU A 108 -18.71 -23.36 0.22
C LEU A 108 -17.28 -23.15 0.74
N LYS A 109 -16.32 -22.92 -0.17
CA LYS A 109 -14.93 -22.60 0.19
C LYS A 109 -14.83 -21.28 0.94
N GLU A 110 -15.54 -20.26 0.51
CA GLU A 110 -15.62 -18.97 1.22
C GLU A 110 -16.18 -19.17 2.63
N LYS A 111 -17.27 -19.94 2.79
CA LYS A 111 -17.83 -20.25 4.12
C LYS A 111 -16.84 -20.98 5.01
N GLU A 112 -16.02 -21.87 4.47
CA GLU A 112 -14.96 -22.57 5.20
C GLU A 112 -13.82 -21.62 5.58
N GLU A 113 -13.33 -20.81 4.64
CA GLU A 113 -12.31 -19.78 4.88
C GLU A 113 -12.76 -18.79 5.97
N TRP A 114 -14.01 -18.33 5.91
CA TRP A 114 -14.58 -17.44 6.93
C TRP A 114 -14.67 -18.10 8.30
N LYS A 115 -14.97 -19.40 8.40
CA LYS A 115 -14.97 -20.13 9.68
C LYS A 115 -13.58 -20.18 10.30
N GLU A 116 -12.53 -20.32 9.49
CA GLU A 116 -11.15 -20.36 9.95
C GLU A 116 -10.64 -19.00 10.42
N ILE A 117 -11.09 -17.91 9.83
CA ILE A 117 -10.62 -16.54 10.14
C ILE A 117 -11.38 -15.94 11.32
N LYS A 118 -12.67 -16.27 11.49
CA LYS A 118 -13.54 -15.71 12.53
C LYS A 118 -12.94 -15.72 13.95
N PRO A 119 -12.22 -16.77 14.40
CA PRO A 119 -11.55 -16.76 15.69
C PRO A 119 -10.53 -15.62 15.82
N PHE A 120 -9.81 -15.28 14.76
CA PHE A 120 -8.72 -14.31 14.75
C PHE A 120 -9.16 -12.84 14.71
N LEU A 121 -10.42 -12.56 14.36
CA LEU A 121 -10.95 -11.18 14.30
C LEU A 121 -10.95 -10.49 15.68
N ASN A 122 -11.17 -11.23 16.76
CA ASN A 122 -11.46 -10.64 18.08
C ASN A 122 -10.44 -10.97 19.18
N ILE A 123 -9.39 -11.76 18.87
CA ILE A 123 -8.39 -12.23 19.87
C ILE A 123 -7.69 -11.04 20.55
N ASN A 124 -7.36 -10.01 19.76
CA ASN A 124 -6.57 -8.87 20.24
C ASN A 124 -7.40 -7.67 20.70
N SER A 125 -8.73 -7.71 20.57
CA SER A 125 -9.59 -6.58 20.99
C SER A 125 -9.43 -6.27 22.48
N ARG A 126 -9.25 -7.29 23.31
CA ARG A 126 -9.07 -7.14 24.77
C ARG A 126 -7.73 -6.54 25.18
N PHE A 127 -6.73 -6.59 24.30
CA PHE A 127 -5.38 -6.05 24.54
C PHE A 127 -5.19 -4.67 23.89
N GLN A 128 -6.20 -4.15 23.20
CA GLN A 128 -6.16 -2.77 22.74
C GLN A 128 -6.23 -1.87 23.97
N ALA A 129 -5.27 -0.96 24.08
CA ALA A 129 -5.33 0.09 25.09
C ALA A 129 -6.68 0.78 24.97
N VAL A 130 -7.39 0.92 26.10
CA VAL A 130 -8.62 1.70 26.14
C VAL A 130 -8.27 3.07 25.59
N SER A 131 -8.97 3.49 24.54
CA SER A 131 -8.81 4.82 23.97
C SER A 131 -9.11 5.83 25.08
N HIS A 132 -8.05 6.38 25.68
CA HIS A 132 -8.14 7.47 26.63
C HIS A 132 -8.44 8.74 25.83
N GLY A 133 -9.66 8.83 25.28
CA GLY A 133 -10.27 9.98 24.63
C GLY A 133 -9.38 10.78 23.66
N ALA A 134 -9.58 10.62 22.35
CA ALA A 134 -9.29 11.64 21.31
C ALA A 134 -7.94 12.40 21.37
N LEU A 135 -6.86 11.80 21.89
CA LEU A 135 -5.54 12.46 21.94
C LEU A 135 -4.74 12.33 20.62
N GLY A 136 -5.27 11.63 19.61
CA GLY A 136 -4.64 11.49 18.30
C GLY A 136 -5.09 12.58 17.32
N PRO A 137 -4.25 12.96 16.34
CA PRO A 137 -4.69 13.81 15.24
C PRO A 137 -5.85 13.11 14.52
N LYS A 138 -6.93 13.86 14.28
CA LYS A 138 -8.11 13.35 13.58
C LYS A 138 -7.71 12.87 12.18
N THR A 139 -8.29 11.76 11.77
CA THR A 139 -8.11 11.26 10.40
C THR A 139 -8.84 12.18 9.43
N GLU A 140 -8.34 12.36 8.21
CA GLU A 140 -8.98 13.22 7.20
C GLU A 140 -10.47 12.89 7.01
N MET A 141 -10.83 11.60 6.98
CA MET A 141 -12.21 11.15 6.86
C MET A 141 -13.08 11.56 8.05
N GLN A 142 -12.52 11.55 9.26
CA GLN A 142 -13.22 12.00 10.48
C GLN A 142 -13.46 13.50 10.45
N SER A 143 -12.48 14.29 9.96
CA SER A 143 -12.66 15.72 9.74
C SER A 143 -13.80 16.00 8.76
N ILE A 144 -13.86 15.28 7.63
CA ILE A 144 -14.92 15.48 6.64
C ILE A 144 -16.30 15.10 7.19
N ILE A 145 -16.38 14.09 8.06
CA ILE A 145 -17.62 13.73 8.76
C ILE A 145 -18.05 14.88 9.68
N GLU A 146 -17.13 15.45 10.46
CA GLU A 146 -17.40 16.60 11.32
C GLU A 146 -17.84 17.82 10.52
N ASP A 147 -17.15 18.14 9.41
CA ASP A 147 -17.50 19.24 8.51
C ASP A 147 -18.94 19.06 7.97
N ALA A 148 -19.33 17.85 7.56
CA ALA A 148 -20.69 17.56 7.09
C ALA A 148 -21.76 17.71 8.20
N ILE A 149 -21.40 17.38 9.44
CA ILE A 149 -22.27 17.58 10.61
C ILE A 149 -22.42 19.07 10.91
N GLU A 150 -21.34 19.85 10.83
CA GLU A 150 -21.36 21.31 11.00
C GLU A 150 -22.17 22.02 9.92
N GLU A 151 -22.08 21.54 8.67
CA GLU A 151 -22.91 21.99 7.53
C GLU A 151 -24.40 21.61 7.67
N GLY A 152 -24.73 20.64 8.54
CA GLY A 152 -26.08 20.14 8.75
C GLY A 152 -26.54 19.08 7.73
N ASP A 153 -25.63 18.55 6.91
CA ASP A 153 -25.90 17.51 5.92
C ASP A 153 -25.75 16.11 6.55
N ILE A 154 -26.81 15.66 7.22
CA ILE A 154 -26.84 14.41 7.99
C ILE A 154 -26.71 13.19 7.07
N GLU A 155 -27.35 13.20 5.90
CA GLU A 155 -27.32 12.08 4.95
C GLU A 155 -25.88 11.79 4.49
N LYS A 156 -25.14 12.86 4.16
CA LYS A 156 -23.73 12.75 3.78
C LYS A 156 -22.85 12.26 4.92
N ALA A 157 -23.08 12.74 6.15
CA ALA A 157 -22.34 12.29 7.34
C ALA A 157 -22.55 10.79 7.61
N GLU A 158 -23.79 10.29 7.47
CA GLU A 158 -24.12 8.87 7.65
C GLU A 158 -23.39 8.00 6.62
N LEU A 159 -23.45 8.36 5.34
CA LEU A 159 -22.74 7.64 4.27
C LEU A 159 -21.22 7.59 4.53
N LEU A 160 -20.63 8.72 4.95
CA LEU A 160 -19.21 8.79 5.28
C LEU A 160 -18.88 7.93 6.51
N SER A 161 -19.74 7.90 7.52
CA SER A 161 -19.60 7.06 8.71
C SER A 161 -19.61 5.56 8.35
N ASP A 162 -20.57 5.12 7.54
CA ASP A 162 -20.66 3.74 7.08
C ASP A 162 -19.42 3.34 6.27
N THR A 163 -18.94 4.24 5.40
CA THR A 163 -17.72 3.98 4.64
C THR A 163 -16.48 3.91 5.52
N LEU A 164 -16.40 4.71 6.59
CA LEU A 164 -15.31 4.64 7.57
C LEU A 164 -15.35 3.31 8.33
N ALA A 165 -16.52 2.90 8.82
CA ALA A 165 -16.71 1.63 9.51
C ALA A 165 -16.30 0.44 8.63
N ASN A 166 -16.70 0.45 7.35
CA ASN A 166 -16.30 -0.59 6.39
C ASN A 166 -14.79 -0.65 6.16
N LYS A 167 -14.10 0.50 6.09
CA LYS A 167 -12.64 0.56 5.97
C LYS A 167 -11.94 0.00 7.21
N GLU A 168 -12.41 0.37 8.40
CA GLU A 168 -11.86 -0.14 9.66
C GLU A 168 -12.05 -1.66 9.78
N PHE A 169 -13.24 -2.15 9.42
CA PHE A 169 -13.54 -3.58 9.39
C PHE A 169 -12.68 -4.34 8.38
N ALA A 170 -12.47 -3.80 7.17
CA ALA A 170 -11.53 -4.38 6.21
C ALA A 170 -10.11 -4.47 6.79
N GLY A 171 -9.67 -3.45 7.53
CA GLY A 171 -8.40 -3.48 8.26
C GLY A 171 -8.33 -4.59 9.32
N GLN A 172 -9.43 -4.86 10.04
CA GLN A 172 -9.52 -5.97 10.99
C GLN A 172 -9.41 -7.33 10.29
N ILE A 173 -10.05 -7.51 9.13
CA ILE A 173 -9.93 -8.73 8.32
C ILE A 173 -8.47 -8.96 7.91
N CYS A 174 -7.79 -7.94 7.38
CA CYS A 174 -6.38 -8.04 7.01
C CYS A 174 -5.50 -8.45 8.20
N LYS A 175 -5.73 -7.87 9.38
CA LYS A 175 -5.01 -8.23 10.62
C LYS A 175 -5.29 -9.68 11.03
N ALA A 176 -6.53 -10.15 10.90
CA ALA A 176 -6.91 -11.52 11.21
C ALA A 176 -6.19 -12.54 10.31
N PHE A 177 -6.09 -12.27 9.00
CA PHE A 177 -5.30 -13.10 8.09
C PHE A 177 -3.81 -13.13 8.44
N ALA A 178 -3.22 -11.98 8.80
CA ALA A 178 -1.84 -11.94 9.26
C ALA A 178 -1.64 -12.76 10.55
N ALA A 179 -2.55 -12.63 11.51
CA ALA A 179 -2.52 -13.41 12.75
C ALA A 179 -2.64 -14.92 12.50
N LYS A 180 -3.51 -15.33 11.56
CA LYS A 180 -3.64 -16.74 11.14
C LYS A 180 -2.30 -17.28 10.60
N ARG A 181 -1.64 -16.54 9.71
CA ARG A 181 -0.33 -16.95 9.16
C ARG A 181 0.72 -17.13 10.25
N CYS A 182 0.83 -16.16 11.15
CA CYS A 182 1.76 -16.27 12.29
C CYS A 182 1.41 -17.46 13.20
N HIS A 183 0.12 -17.75 13.43
CA HIS A 183 -0.30 -18.90 14.22
C HIS A 183 0.12 -20.23 13.58
N GLU A 184 -0.08 -20.38 12.27
CA GLU A 184 0.34 -21.57 11.53
C GLU A 184 1.87 -21.76 11.55
N GLU A 185 2.64 -20.69 11.42
CA GLU A 185 4.10 -20.71 11.52
C GLU A 185 4.54 -21.17 12.91
N LEU A 186 3.95 -20.61 13.97
CA LEU A 186 4.24 -21.01 15.35
C LEU A 186 3.89 -22.48 15.62
N GLU A 187 2.78 -22.99 15.10
CA GLU A 187 2.42 -24.40 15.27
C GLU A 187 3.38 -25.34 14.51
N LYS A 188 3.83 -24.96 13.31
CA LYS A 188 4.86 -25.70 12.56
C LYS A 188 6.18 -25.73 13.34
N GLU A 189 6.64 -24.60 13.87
CA GLU A 189 7.86 -24.55 14.68
C GLU A 189 7.75 -25.38 15.96
N LYS A 190 6.61 -25.32 16.66
CA LYS A 190 6.34 -26.17 17.82
C LYS A 190 6.37 -27.65 17.46
N ALA A 191 5.82 -28.04 16.32
CA ALA A 191 5.86 -29.44 15.84
C ALA A 191 7.30 -29.89 15.59
N LEU A 192 8.10 -29.09 14.88
CA LEU A 192 9.52 -29.37 14.64
C LEU A 192 10.32 -29.44 15.95
N ASN A 193 10.07 -28.55 16.89
CA ASN A 193 10.72 -28.58 18.19
C ASN A 193 10.31 -29.82 19.00
N LYS A 194 9.03 -30.19 19.00
CA LYS A 194 8.56 -31.44 19.64
C LYS A 194 9.23 -32.67 19.01
N GLU A 195 9.41 -32.72 17.70
CA GLU A 195 10.15 -33.79 17.02
C GLU A 195 11.62 -33.82 17.41
N LYS A 196 12.29 -32.66 17.46
CA LYS A 196 13.68 -32.55 17.93
C LYS A 196 13.82 -33.01 19.39
N GLN A 197 12.88 -32.63 20.27
CA GLN A 197 12.87 -33.06 21.67
C GLN A 197 12.65 -34.58 21.81
N LYS A 198 11.72 -35.16 21.04
CA LYS A 198 11.51 -36.62 20.98
C LYS A 198 12.77 -37.36 20.52
N LYS A 199 13.44 -36.88 19.48
CA LYS A 199 14.72 -37.45 19.00
C LYS A 199 15.85 -37.30 20.02
N LYS A 200 15.78 -36.29 20.90
CA LYS A 200 16.75 -36.01 21.96
C LYS A 200 16.45 -36.72 23.29
N VAL A 201 15.45 -37.60 23.36
CA VAL A 201 15.25 -38.47 24.54
C VAL A 201 16.37 -39.50 24.58
N ARG A 202 17.50 -39.13 25.17
CA ARG A 202 18.62 -40.01 25.45
C ARG A 202 18.21 -40.94 26.58
N TRP A 203 17.74 -42.13 26.21
CA TRP A 203 17.80 -43.32 27.07
C TRP A 203 19.26 -43.75 27.26
N THR A 204 20.12 -42.86 27.76
CA THR A 204 21.42 -43.28 28.26
C THR A 204 21.29 -43.46 29.75
N PHE A 205 21.59 -44.69 30.17
CA PHE A 205 21.66 -45.18 31.53
C PHE A 205 22.71 -44.39 32.34
N GLU A 206 22.34 -43.19 32.82
CA GLU A 206 23.12 -42.39 33.80
C GLU A 206 23.05 -42.96 35.23
N ALA A 207 22.49 -44.16 35.40
CA ALA A 207 22.39 -44.80 36.72
C ALA A 207 23.73 -45.37 37.20
N LYS A 208 24.72 -45.63 36.32
CA LYS A 208 26.00 -46.25 36.71
C LYS A 208 27.15 -45.28 36.96
N GLU A 209 27.16 -44.11 36.31
CA GLU A 209 28.14 -43.06 36.62
C GLU A 209 27.95 -42.46 38.02
N LYS A 210 26.73 -42.48 38.57
CA LYS A 210 26.47 -42.03 39.96
C LYS A 210 26.98 -42.99 41.04
N TRP A 211 27.17 -44.28 40.71
CA TRP A 211 27.67 -45.28 41.67
C TRP A 211 29.18 -45.50 41.56
N GLU A 212 29.79 -45.29 40.39
CA GLU A 212 31.25 -45.29 40.26
C GLU A 212 31.91 -44.09 40.96
N MET A 213 31.26 -42.93 40.98
CA MET A 213 31.77 -41.76 41.72
C MET A 213 31.63 -41.87 43.25
N LYS A 214 30.99 -42.93 43.77
CA LYS A 214 30.83 -43.18 45.22
C LYS A 214 31.59 -44.44 45.69
N GLY A 215 32.55 -44.90 44.90
CA GLY A 215 33.44 -46.02 45.21
C GLY A 215 34.91 -45.63 45.38
N ASN A 216 35.21 -44.35 45.68
CA ASN A 216 36.56 -43.88 45.98
C ASN A 216 36.58 -43.31 47.41
N MET A 217 36.46 -44.18 48.40
CA MET A 217 36.72 -43.92 49.82
C MET A 217 37.33 -45.17 50.45
#